data_AF-A0A0D7CHV1-F1
#
_entry.id   AF-A0A0D7CHV1-F1
#
_cell.length_a   1.000
_cell.length_b   1.000
_cell.length_c   1.000
_cell.angle_alpha   90.00
_cell.angle_beta   90.00
_cell.angle_gamma   90.00
#
_symmetry.space_group_name_H-M   'P 1'
#
loop_
_entity.id
_entity.type
_entity.pdbx_description
1 polymer ?
#
loop_
_entity_poly.entity_id
_entity_poly.type
_entity_poly.pdbx_seq_one_letter_code
_entity_poly.pdbx_strand_id
1 'polypeptide(L)' 'MDERLLTLVDNAIYNDEERLPLLTLGEARAAVELLQLLAAAPSEGAVAARHLAGNLARRLPADG' A
#
# COMPACT_ATOMS: atom_id res chain seq x y z
N MET A 1 2.32 -17.12 -8.32
CA MET A 1 1.84 -15.94 -7.60
C MET A 1 0.79 -16.45 -6.64
N ASP A 2 0.92 -16.21 -5.34
CA ASP A 2 0.02 -16.81 -4.36
C ASP A 2 -1.34 -16.10 -4.36
N GLU A 3 -2.32 -16.72 -5.01
CA GLU A 3 -3.71 -16.25 -5.17
C GLU A 3 -4.41 -16.04 -3.80
N ARG A 4 -3.86 -16.61 -2.72
CA ARG A 4 -4.37 -16.46 -1.35
C ARG A 4 -4.12 -15.07 -0.75
N LEU A 5 -3.01 -14.44 -1.10
CA LEU A 5 -2.71 -13.08 -0.62
C LEU A 5 -3.61 -12.04 -1.29
N LEU A 6 -3.93 -12.22 -2.58
CA LEU A 6 -4.86 -11.35 -3.29
C LEU A 6 -6.27 -11.43 -2.69
N THR A 7 -6.74 -12.64 -2.42
CA THR A 7 -8.08 -12.89 -1.86
C THR A 7 -8.24 -12.41 -0.42
N LEU A 8 -7.15 -12.30 0.35
CA LEU A 8 -7.15 -11.70 1.70
C LEU A 8 -7.32 -10.18 1.65
N VAL A 9 -6.73 -9.51 0.65
CA VAL A 9 -6.93 -8.07 0.41
C VAL A 9 -8.36 -7.80 -0.07
N ASP A 10 -8.90 -8.65 -0.94
CA ASP A 10 -10.25 -8.51 -1.46
C ASP A 10 -11.36 -8.83 -0.44
N ASN A 11 -11.11 -9.71 0.54
CA ASN A 11 -12.08 -10.12 1.56
C ASN A 11 -11.84 -9.49 2.95
N ALA A 12 -11.05 -8.42 3.06
CA ALA A 12 -10.91 -7.70 4.31
C ALA A 12 -12.30 -7.21 4.77
N ILE A 13 -12.80 -7.82 5.85
CA ILE A 13 -14.11 -7.55 6.44
C ILE A 13 -14.14 -6.07 6.83
N TYR A 14 -15.03 -5.31 6.19
CA TYR A 14 -15.29 -3.92 6.54
C TYR A 14 -15.75 -3.85 7.98
N ASN A 15 -14.87 -3.35 8.85
CA ASN A 15 -15.17 -3.02 10.23
C ASN A 15 -16.28 -1.96 10.24
N ASP A 16 -17.24 -2.04 11.16
CA ASP A 16 -18.38 -1.11 11.32
C ASP A 16 -17.94 0.29 11.83
N GLU A 17 -16.64 0.57 11.73
CA GLU A 17 -16.03 1.85 12.06
C GLU A 17 -16.34 2.87 10.97
N GLU A 18 -16.59 4.11 11.39
CA GLU A 18 -16.81 5.22 10.48
C GLU A 18 -15.65 5.27 9.48
N ARG A 19 -15.98 5.12 8.20
CA ARG A 19 -14.96 5.12 7.13
C ARG A 19 -14.30 6.49 7.09
N LEU A 20 -13.08 6.54 7.59
CA LEU A 20 -12.23 7.71 7.47
C LEU A 20 -11.89 7.95 5.98
N PRO A 21 -11.59 9.20 5.60
CA PRO A 21 -11.07 9.51 4.28
C PRO A 21 -9.90 8.58 3.94
N LEU A 22 -9.86 8.12 2.69
CA LEU A 22 -9.00 7.02 2.24
C LEU A 22 -7.51 7.18 2.54
N LEU A 23 -7.00 8.41 2.67
CA LEU A 23 -5.69 8.87 3.19
C LEU A 23 -5.54 10.37 2.85
N THR A 24 -4.86 11.15 3.69
CA THR A 24 -4.35 12.48 3.31
C THR A 24 -3.15 12.35 2.37
N LEU A 25 -2.78 13.43 1.67
CA LEU A 25 -1.58 13.45 0.82
C LEU A 25 -0.31 13.11 1.62
N GLY A 26 -0.19 13.62 2.85
CA GLY A 26 0.95 13.35 3.72
C GLY A 26 1.04 11.89 4.12
N GLU A 27 -0.09 11.29 4.53
CA GLU A 27 -0.12 9.87 4.88
C GLU A 27 0.13 8.97 3.67
N ALA A 28 -0.36 9.34 2.48
CA ALA A 28 -0.09 8.59 1.27
C ALA A 28 1.39 8.61 0.87
N ARG A 29 2.11 9.71 1.11
CA ARG A 29 3.57 9.79 0.94
C ARG A 29 4.31 8.91 1.95
N ALA A 30 3.95 9.02 3.23
CA ALA A 30 4.52 8.19 4.28
C ALA A 30 4.30 6.68 4.02
N ALA A 31 3.13 6.30 3.49
CA ALA A 31 2.85 4.93 3.10
C ALA A 31 3.76 4.45 1.96
N VAL A 32 4.05 5.29 0.96
CA VAL A 32 5.00 4.97 -0.11
C VAL A 32 6.40 4.73 0.45
N GLU A 33 6.89 5.59 1.35
CA GLU A 33 8.19 5.44 2.00
C GLU A 33 8.27 4.12 2.80
N LEU A 34 7.24 3.82 3.59
CA LEU A 34 7.17 2.57 4.35
C LEU A 34 7.20 1.34 3.44
N LEU A 35 6.45 1.35 2.34
CA LEU A 35 6.44 0.26 1.37
C LEU A 35 7.80 0.10 0.67
N GLN A 36 8.53 1.18 0.42
CA GLN A 36 9.88 1.11 -0.13
C GLN A 36 10.87 0.49 0.87
N LEU A 37 10.77 0.82 2.16
CA LEU A 37 11.56 0.18 3.21
C LEU A 37 11.29 -1.32 3.29
N LEU A 38 10.01 -1.73 3.27
CA LEU A 38 9.62 -3.14 3.25
C LEU A 38 10.12 -3.87 1.99
N ALA A 39 10.12 -3.19 0.85
CA ALA A 39 10.63 -3.72 -0.41
C ALA A 39 12.17 -3.84 -0.48
N ALA A 40 12.89 -3.20 0.45
CA ALA A 40 14.35 -3.28 0.55
C ALA A 40 14.83 -4.50 1.33
N ALA A 41 13.99 -5.06 2.21
CA ALA A 41 14.28 -6.30 2.92
C ALA A 41 13.93 -7.53 2.05
N PRO A 42 14.74 -8.62 2.08
CA PRO A 42 14.43 -9.86 1.36
C PRO A 42 13.32 -10.61 2.10
N SER A 43 12.08 -10.20 1.86
CA SER A 43 10.87 -10.81 2.43
C SER A 43 9.93 -11.25 1.32
N GLU A 44 9.05 -12.20 1.63
CA GLU A 44 8.00 -12.68 0.72
C GLU A 44 7.10 -11.53 0.22
N GLY A 45 6.89 -10.50 1.06
CA GLY A 45 6.13 -9.31 0.73
C GLY A 45 6.88 -8.25 -0.09
N ALA A 46 8.18 -8.38 -0.31
CA ALA A 46 9.00 -7.30 -0.89
C ALA A 46 8.59 -6.92 -2.32
N VAL A 47 8.22 -7.93 -3.14
CA VAL A 47 7.75 -7.70 -4.52
C VAL A 47 6.39 -6.98 -4.51
N ALA A 48 5.47 -7.40 -3.64
CA ALA A 48 4.17 -6.77 -3.50
C ALA A 48 4.30 -5.33 -2.99
N ALA A 49 5.15 -5.10 -1.98
CA ALA A 49 5.43 -3.78 -1.44
C ALA A 49 6.02 -2.85 -2.51
N ARG A 50 6.98 -3.33 -3.32
CA ARG A 50 7.55 -2.57 -4.44
C ARG A 50 6.50 -2.18 -5.47
N HIS A 51 5.65 -3.14 -5.85
CA HIS A 51 4.60 -2.91 -6.84
C HIS A 51 3.56 -1.89 -6.34
N LEU A 52 3.14 -2.02 -5.08
CA LEU A 52 2.19 -1.10 -4.46
C LEU A 52 2.78 0.31 -4.31
N ALA A 53 4.02 0.43 -3.86
CA ALA A 53 4.73 1.72 -3.75
C ALA A 53 4.77 2.44 -5.10
N GLY A 54 5.13 1.74 -6.18
CA GLY A 54 5.18 2.33 -7.52
C GLY A 54 3.82 2.76 -8.06
N ASN A 55 2.77 1.98 -7.78
CA ASN A 55 1.40 2.33 -8.18
C ASN A 55 0.87 3.55 -7.43
N LEU A 56 1.13 3.63 -6.13
CA LEU A 56 0.74 4.78 -5.31
C LEU A 56 1.52 6.04 -5.70
N ALA A 57 2.85 5.94 -5.83
CA ALA A 57 3.70 7.09 -6.18
C ALA A 57 3.28 7.77 -7.49
N ARG A 58 2.84 7.01 -8.51
CA ARG A 58 2.34 7.56 -9.78
C ARG A 58 1.00 8.28 -9.68
N ARG A 59 0.23 8.03 -8.64
CA ARG A 59 -1.07 8.67 -8.38
C ARG A 59 -0.93 9.90 -7.48
N LEU A 60 0.21 10.06 -6.83
CA LEU A 60 0.48 11.23 -6.01
C LEU A 60 0.80 12.43 -6.91
N PRO A 61 0.32 13.63 -6.54
CA PRO A 61 0.77 14.86 -7.17
C PRO A 61 2.29 14.97 -7.00
N ALA A 62 2.97 15.41 -8.06
CA ALA A 62 4.40 15.70 -8.01
C ALA A 62 4.68 16.71 -6.89
N ASP A 63 5.84 16.59 -6.24
CA ASP A 63 6.33 17.65 -5.38
C ASP A 63 6.52 18.90 -6.24
N GLY A 64 5.80 19.96 -5.88
CA GLY A 64 5.95 21.30 -6.43
C GLY A 64 7.07 22.05 -5.73
#